data_AF-A0A363TTJ7-F1
#
_entry.id   AF-A0A363TTJ7-F1
#
_cell.length_a   1.000
_cell.length_b   1.000
_cell.length_c   1.000
_cell.angle_alpha   90.00
_cell.angle_beta   90.00
_cell.angle_gamma   90.00
#
_symmetry.space_group_name_H-M   'P 1'
#
loop_
_entity.id
_entity.type
_entity.pdbx_description
1 polymer ?
#
loop_
_entity_poly.entity_id
_entity_poly.type
_entity_poly.pdbx_seq_one_letter_code
_entity_poly.pdbx_strand_id
1 'polypeptide(L)' 'MKLASLRHDRDGRLVVVSRDLARCADASAVAPTLQAALDQWSAAAPRLQEIADAVEADRIAHLPFDPRHCAAPLPRA' A
#
# COMPACT_ATOMS: atom_id res chain seq x y z
N MET A 1 9.96 -1.63 3.05
CA MET A 1 8.58 -1.22 2.70
C MET A 1 7.57 -1.98 3.54
N LYS A 2 6.47 -1.35 3.96
CA LYS A 2 5.29 -2.03 4.54
C LYS A 2 4.10 -1.81 3.59
N LEU A 3 3.30 -2.84 3.38
CA LEU A 3 2.11 -2.80 2.53
C LEU A 3 0.89 -3.12 3.36
N ALA A 4 -0.22 -2.45 3.07
CA ALA A 4 -1.52 -2.74 3.68
C ALA A 4 -2.61 -2.66 2.62
N SER A 5 -3.73 -3.32 2.91
CA SER A 5 -4.96 -3.20 2.14
C SER A 5 -5.98 -2.43 2.97
N LEU A 6 -6.34 -1.22 2.55
CA LEU A 6 -7.44 -0.50 3.17
C LEU A 6 -8.76 -1.10 2.70
N ARG A 7 -9.75 -1.12 3.60
CA ARG A 7 -11.11 -1.56 3.27
C ARG A 7 -11.71 -0.58 2.26
N HIS A 8 -11.80 -1.04 1.02
CA HIS A 8 -12.34 -0.28 -0.10
C HIS A 8 -12.94 -1.27 -1.09
N ASP A 9 -14.26 -1.17 -1.33
CA ASP A 9 -15.03 -2.12 -2.14
C ASP A 9 -14.74 -3.59 -1.75
N ARG A 10 -14.72 -4.47 -2.75
CA ARG A 10 -14.69 -5.92 -2.58
C ARG A 10 -13.29 -6.49 -2.33
N ASP A 11 -12.27 -5.90 -2.97
CA ASP A 11 -10.92 -6.45 -3.05
C ASP A 11 -9.89 -5.60 -2.28
N GLY A 12 -10.35 -4.52 -1.64
CA GLY A 12 -9.50 -3.58 -0.91
C GLY A 12 -8.71 -2.66 -1.83
N ARG A 13 -7.98 -1.71 -1.22
CA ARG A 13 -7.09 -0.78 -1.92
C ARG A 13 -5.67 -0.94 -1.39
N LEU A 14 -4.71 -1.10 -2.29
CA LEU A 14 -3.30 -1.18 -1.92
C LEU A 14 -2.77 0.19 -1.46
N VAL A 15 -2.17 0.21 -0.28
CA VAL A 15 -1.43 1.35 0.24
C VAL A 15 -0.04 0.93 0.70
N VAL A 16 0.92 1.84 0.57
CA VAL A 16 2.25 1.72 1.16
C VAL A 16 2.24 2.47 2.48
N VAL A 17 2.70 1.82 3.54
CA VAL A 17 2.68 2.34 4.91
C VAL A 17 4.11 2.67 5.34
N SER A 18 4.27 3.77 6.06
CA SER A 18 5.54 4.16 6.67
C SER A 18 6.01 3.15 7.73
N ARG A 19 7.30 3.16 8.02
CA ARG A 19 7.94 2.26 8.99
C ARG A 19 7.38 2.44 10.39
N ASP A 20 7.03 3.66 10.76
CA ASP A 20 6.42 4.02 12.05
C ASP A 20 4.92 3.72 12.14
N LEU A 21 4.28 3.23 11.06
CA LEU A 21 2.83 2.97 10.97
C LEU A 21 1.98 4.22 11.22
N ALA A 22 2.51 5.42 11.00
CA ALA A 22 1.76 6.66 11.19
C ALA A 22 1.16 7.20 9.89
N ARG A 23 1.73 6.86 8.73
CA ARG A 23 1.38 7.44 7.42
C ARG A 23 1.22 6.36 6.36
N CYS A 24 0.35 6.60 5.40
CA CYS A 24 0.23 5.77 4.21
C CYS A 24 0.00 6.59 2.94
N ALA A 25 0.50 6.10 1.81
CA ALA A 25 0.22 6.63 0.49
C ALA A 25 -0.50 5.60 -0.38
N ASP A 26 -1.36 6.12 -1.26
CA ASP A 26 -2.05 5.32 -2.26
C ASP A 26 -1.04 4.71 -3.24
N ALA A 27 -1.15 3.41 -3.47
CA ALA A 27 -0.29 2.67 -4.39
C ALA A 27 -1.08 2.06 -5.56
N SER A 28 -2.32 2.50 -5.77
CA SER A 28 -3.22 1.97 -6.81
C SER A 28 -2.67 2.18 -8.22
N ALA A 29 -1.86 3.22 -8.42
CA ALA A 29 -1.16 3.50 -9.67
C ALA A 29 -0.06 2.46 -10.02
N VAL A 30 0.44 1.71 -9.04
CA VAL A 30 1.35 0.58 -9.26
C VAL A 30 0.54 -0.70 -9.41
N ALA A 31 -0.38 -0.95 -8.48
CA ALA A 31 -1.30 -2.07 -8.53
C ALA A 31 -2.56 -1.74 -7.71
N PRO A 32 -3.77 -2.04 -8.22
CA PRO A 32 -5.01 -1.67 -7.54
C PRO A 32 -5.20 -2.41 -6.20
N THR A 33 -4.69 -3.63 -6.09
CA THR A 33 -4.83 -4.51 -4.91
C THR A 33 -3.50 -5.18 -4.57
N LEU A 34 -3.36 -5.72 -3.35
CA LEU A 34 -2.16 -6.49 -2.97
C LEU A 34 -1.99 -7.73 -3.84
N GLN A 35 -3.09 -8.40 -4.21
CA GLN A 35 -3.05 -9.56 -5.10
C GLN A 35 -2.44 -9.18 -6.46
N ALA A 36 -2.91 -8.10 -7.09
CA ALA A 36 -2.37 -7.65 -8.37
C ALA A 36 -0.88 -7.29 -8.27
N ALA A 37 -0.44 -6.73 -7.14
CA ALA A 37 0.98 -6.47 -6.90
C ALA A 37 1.79 -7.77 -6.81
N LEU A 38 1.26 -8.80 -6.14
CA LEU A 38 1.91 -10.11 -6.01
C LEU A 38 1.96 -10.86 -7.35
N ASP A 39 0.90 -10.78 -8.16
CA ASP A 39 0.84 -11.40 -9.49
C ASP A 39 1.94 -10.88 -10.43
N GLN A 40 2.34 -9.61 -10.27
CA GLN A 40 3.39 -8.96 -11.04
C GLN A 40 4.52 -8.41 -10.17
N TRP A 41 4.92 -9.16 -9.13
CA TRP A 41 5.81 -8.67 -8.08
C TRP A 41 7.14 -8.10 -8.60
N SER A 42 7.77 -8.74 -9.58
CA SER A 42 9.05 -8.26 -10.15
C SER A 42 8.96 -6.86 -10.76
N ALA A 43 7.79 -6.44 -11.23
CA ALA A 43 7.54 -5.10 -11.76
C ALA A 43 6.99 -4.14 -10.68
N ALA A 44 6.15 -4.64 -9.78
CA ALA A 44 5.52 -3.84 -8.74
C ALA A 44 6.49 -3.47 -7.61
N ALA A 45 7.32 -4.41 -7.15
CA ALA A 45 8.22 -4.24 -6.01
C ALA A 45 9.12 -2.99 -6.08
N PRO A 46 9.87 -2.72 -7.17
CA PRO A 46 10.72 -1.53 -7.23
C PRO A 46 9.91 -0.23 -7.16
N ARG A 47 8.75 -0.17 -7.82
CA ARG A 47 7.88 1.02 -7.83
C ARG A 47 7.21 1.25 -6.47
N LEU A 48 6.79 0.18 -5.79
CA LEU A 48 6.26 0.28 -4.43
C LEU A 48 7.35 0.72 -3.44
N GLN A 49 8.60 0.29 -3.65
CA GLN A 49 9.73 0.71 -2.83
C GLN A 49 10.04 2.19 -3.02
N GLU A 50 9.97 2.73 -4.25
CA GLU A 50 10.08 4.17 -4.52
C GLU A 50 8.99 4.98 -3.77
N ILE A 51 7.74 4.50 -3.77
CA ILE A 51 6.65 5.12 -3.00
C ILE A 51 6.97 5.07 -1.51
N ALA A 52 7.47 3.94 -1.00
CA ALA A 52 7.83 3.80 0.41
C ALA A 52 8.89 4.84 0.81
N ASP A 53 9.95 4.97 0.02
CA ASP A 53 11.03 5.92 0.29
C ASP A 53 10.57 7.38 0.15
N ALA A 54 9.62 7.66 -0.76
CA ALA A 54 8.99 8.97 -0.87
C ALA A 54 8.09 9.31 0.32
N VAL A 55 7.35 8.34 0.87
CA VAL A 55 6.53 8.53 2.08
C VAL A 55 7.43 8.79 3.29
N GLU A 56 8.50 8.02 3.45
CA GLU A 56 9.46 8.24 4.55
C GLU A 56 10.09 9.64 4.49
N ALA A 57 10.39 10.11 3.29
CA ALA A 57 11.01 11.41 3.06
C ALA A 57 10.02 12.57 2.92
N ASP A 58 8.72 12.33 3.18
CA ASP A 58 7.66 13.35 3.08
C ASP A 58 7.57 14.03 1.68
N ARG A 59 7.96 13.30 0.63
CA ARG A 59 8.05 13.79 -0.76
C ARG A 59 6.82 13.50 -1.62
N ILE A 60 5.82 12.82 -1.05
CA ILE A 60 4.57 12.47 -1.73
C ILE A 60 3.40 12.76 -0.80
N ALA A 61 2.24 13.05 -1.40
CA ALA A 61 0.99 13.13 -0.68
C ALA A 61 0.71 11.80 0.05
N HIS A 62 0.47 11.91 1.35
CA HIS A 62 0.18 10.79 2.23
C HIS A 62 -0.90 11.21 3.23
N LEU A 63 -1.52 10.20 3.85
CA LEU A 63 -2.57 10.37 4.84
C LEU A 63 -2.15 9.68 6.14
N PRO A 64 -2.71 10.09 7.30
CA PRO A 64 -2.57 9.33 8.52
C PRO A 64 -3.04 7.89 8.32
N PHE A 65 -2.23 6.93 8.76
CA PHE A 65 -2.57 5.52 8.69
C PHE A 65 -3.34 5.09 9.94
N ASP A 66 -4.53 4.54 9.75
CA ASP A 66 -5.32 3.92 10.82
C ASP A 66 -5.44 2.41 10.56
N PRO A 67 -4.77 1.56 11.36
CA PRO A 67 -4.84 0.11 11.23
C PRO A 67 -6.27 -0.45 11.31
N ARG A 68 -7.22 0.26 11.93
CA ARG A 68 -8.63 -0.16 12.05
C ARG A 68 -9.36 -0.12 10.71
N HIS A 69 -8.85 0.65 9.75
CA HIS A 69 -9.37 0.70 8.38
C HIS A 69 -8.74 -0.35 7.47
N CYS A 70 -7.79 -1.15 7.95
CA CYS A 70 -7.22 -2.23 7.18
C CYS A 70 -8.22 -3.39 7.04
N ALA A 71 -8.36 -3.87 5.81
CA ALA A 71 -8.89 -5.20 5.55
C ALA A 71 -7.82 -6.26 5.84
N ALA A 72 -8.21 -7.54 5.82
CA ALA A 72 -7.22 -8.62 5.82
C ALA A 72 -6.22 -8.39 4.67
N PRO A 73 -4.91 -8.69 4.85
CA PRO A 73 -3.90 -8.46 3.82
C PRO A 73 -4.24 -9.11 2.48
N LEU A 74 -4.93 -10.25 2.53
CA LEU A 74 -5.57 -10.90 1.40
C LEU A 74 -7.03 -11.17 1.79
N PRO A 75 -7.99 -10.32 1.40
CA PRO A 75 -9.41 -10.52 1.71
C PRO A 75 -9.98 -11.80 1.10
N ARG A 76 -9.33 -12.34 0.07
CA ARG A 76 -9.58 -13.64 -0.54
C ARG A 76 -8.26 -14.27 -0.95
N ALA A 77 -7.98 -15.45 -0.41
CA ALA A 77 -7.06 -16.44 -0.97
C ALA A 77 -7.92 -17.63 -1.41
#